data_AF-A0A2V5LW95-F1
#
_entry.id   AF-A0A2V5LW95-F1
#
_cell.length_a   1.000
_cell.length_b   1.000
_cell.length_c   1.000
_cell.angle_alpha   90.00
_cell.angle_beta   90.00
_cell.angle_gamma   90.00
#
_symmetry.space_group_name_H-M   'P 1'
#
loop_
_entity.id
_entity.type
_entity.pdbx_description
1 polymer ?
#
loop_
_entity_poly.entity_id
_entity_poly.type
_entity_poly.pdbx_seq_one_letter_code
_entity_poly.pdbx_strand_id
1 'polypeptide(L)'
;MNAFWNSFEILLGLGVEPRNLTFIQISLRGIIVFLVTLAAVRLGHKRSLARKTPFDAVLLVILAAVLSRAINGSAAFFATLGGGVVLVLIHRLFAYLAFYSHGFGILVKGRPDVIVRDGQCDLDVMRRNHVSTHDLDEDMRLSAHTDDLSDIRLARVERSGDISFI
;
A
#
# COMPACT_ATOMS: atom_id res chain seq x y z
N MET A 1 -12.72 20.32 33.30
CA MET A 1 -11.80 19.64 32.35
C MET A 1 -11.15 18.49 33.11
N ASN A 2 -11.34 17.26 32.65
CA ASN A 2 -11.22 16.06 33.50
C ASN A 2 -9.74 15.73 33.74
N ALA A 3 -9.36 15.41 34.97
CA ALA A 3 -7.98 15.05 35.35
C ALA A 3 -7.34 13.99 34.42
N PHE A 4 -8.16 13.12 33.84
CA PHE A 4 -7.79 12.14 32.83
C PHE A 4 -7.14 12.74 31.57
N TRP A 5 -7.66 13.85 31.04
CA TRP A 5 -7.12 14.52 29.85
C TRP A 5 -5.76 15.14 30.13
N ASN A 6 -5.59 15.79 31.28
CA ASN A 6 -4.32 16.37 31.69
C ASN A 6 -3.24 15.29 31.85
N SER A 7 -3.58 14.13 32.43
CA SER A 7 -2.66 12.99 32.51
C SER A 7 -2.23 12.52 31.12
N PHE A 8 -3.15 12.48 30.15
CA PHE A 8 -2.86 12.08 28.77
C PHE A 8 -1.95 13.09 28.05
N GLU A 9 -2.20 14.40 28.24
CA GLU A 9 -1.39 15.46 27.66
C GLU A 9 0.06 15.45 28.17
N ILE A 10 0.26 15.18 29.46
CA ILE A 10 1.60 15.07 30.07
C ILE A 10 2.30 13.79 29.57
N LEU A 11 1.59 12.67 29.58
CA LEU A 11 2.13 11.36 29.23
C LEU A 11 2.51 11.28 27.74
N LEU A 12 1.75 11.94 26.87
CA LEU A 12 2.07 12.08 25.45
C LEU A 12 2.87 13.35 25.13
N GLY A 13 3.11 14.25 26.06
CA GLY A 13 3.82 15.51 25.80
C GLY A 13 3.14 16.40 24.74
N LEU A 14 1.80 16.50 24.74
CA LEU A 14 1.01 17.15 23.68
C LEU A 14 1.20 18.68 23.55
N GLY A 15 1.93 19.30 24.48
CA GLY A 15 2.38 20.69 24.42
C GLY A 15 3.90 20.87 24.50
N VAL A 16 4.67 19.78 24.40
CA VAL A 16 6.13 19.81 24.46
C VAL A 16 6.67 19.96 23.04
N GLU A 17 7.62 20.88 22.86
CA GLU A 17 8.31 21.02 21.59
C GLU A 17 9.00 19.70 21.17
N PRO A 18 9.04 19.36 19.86
CA PRO A 18 9.60 18.10 19.39
C PRO A 18 10.99 17.74 19.94
N ARG A 19 11.85 18.76 20.09
CA ARG A 19 13.22 18.63 20.60
C ARG A 19 13.33 18.21 22.07
N ASN A 20 12.26 18.42 22.85
CA ASN A 20 12.24 18.18 24.30
C ASN A 20 11.43 16.92 24.65
N LEU A 21 10.99 16.15 23.66
CA LEU A 21 10.26 14.92 23.91
C LEU A 21 11.19 13.86 24.49
N THR A 22 10.76 13.28 25.61
CA THR A 22 11.49 12.18 26.25
C THR A 22 11.33 10.89 25.45
N PHE A 23 12.29 9.96 25.64
CA PHE A 23 12.20 8.61 25.08
C PHE A 23 10.86 7.95 25.37
N ILE A 24 10.37 8.05 26.62
CA ILE A 24 9.09 7.47 27.06
C ILE A 24 7.91 8.06 26.29
N GLN A 25 7.87 9.39 26.12
CA GLN A 25 6.80 10.06 25.37
C GLN A 25 6.78 9.63 23.90
N ILE A 26 7.95 9.54 23.25
CA ILE A 26 8.06 9.08 21.86
C ILE A 26 7.62 7.61 21.74
N SER A 27 8.10 6.74 22.62
CA SER A 27 7.72 5.32 22.65
C SER A 27 6.21 5.14 22.82
N LEU A 28 5.59 5.88 23.73
CA LEU A 28 4.15 5.79 23.96
C LEU A 28 3.34 6.28 22.76
N ARG A 29 3.73 7.42 22.17
CA ARG A 29 3.13 7.90 20.91
C ARG A 29 3.23 6.84 19.82
N GLY A 30 4.40 6.23 19.67
CA GLY A 30 4.64 5.14 18.72
C GLY A 30 3.72 3.94 18.93
N ILE A 31 3.55 3.49 20.18
CA ILE A 31 2.65 2.38 20.53
C ILE A 31 1.19 2.73 20.16
N ILE A 32 0.72 3.92 20.53
CA ILE A 32 -0.66 4.34 20.23
C ILE A 32 -0.86 4.44 18.71
N VAL A 33 0.06 5.09 18.00
CA VAL A 33 0.00 5.22 16.53
C VAL A 33 -0.03 3.83 15.88
N PHE A 34 0.82 2.90 16.33
CA PHE A 34 0.83 1.54 15.83
C PHE A 34 -0.50 0.83 16.05
N LEU A 35 -1.03 0.85 17.27
CA LEU A 35 -2.30 0.17 17.61
C LEU A 35 -3.48 0.75 16.83
N VAL A 36 -3.57 2.09 16.71
CA VAL A 36 -4.64 2.76 15.97
C VAL A 36 -4.52 2.48 14.48
N THR A 37 -3.31 2.51 13.93
CA THR A 37 -3.09 2.20 12.51
C THR A 37 -3.41 0.75 12.21
N LEU A 38 -2.97 -0.18 13.07
CA LEU A 38 -3.29 -1.59 12.96
C LEU A 38 -4.80 -1.82 13.03
N ALA A 39 -5.50 -1.16 13.96
CA ALA A 39 -6.96 -1.23 14.06
C ALA A 39 -7.64 -0.68 12.80
N ALA A 40 -7.26 0.52 12.33
CA ALA A 40 -7.81 1.16 11.14
C ALA A 40 -7.63 0.25 9.89
N VAL A 41 -6.44 -0.32 9.73
CA VAL A 41 -6.11 -1.25 8.66
C VAL A 41 -6.89 -2.56 8.78
N ARG A 42 -6.98 -3.14 9.99
CA ARG A 42 -7.57 -4.46 10.23
C ARG A 42 -9.09 -4.47 10.24
N LEU A 43 -9.71 -3.33 10.55
CA LEU A 43 -11.14 -3.10 10.30
C LEU A 43 -11.45 -3.12 8.79
N GLY A 44 -10.44 -2.97 7.92
CA GLY A 44 -10.49 -3.21 6.48
C GLY A 44 -10.44 -4.70 6.12
N HIS A 45 -11.05 -5.06 4.99
CA HIS A 45 -11.05 -6.43 4.48
C HIS A 45 -9.61 -6.93 4.22
N LYS A 46 -9.33 -8.19 4.63
CA LYS A 46 -8.05 -8.95 4.59
C LYS A 46 -7.27 -8.91 3.26
N ARG A 47 -7.82 -8.34 2.18
CA ARG A 47 -7.31 -8.43 0.80
C ARG A 47 -6.63 -7.15 0.29
N SER A 48 -6.74 -6.01 0.98
CA SER A 48 -6.26 -4.71 0.44
C SER A 48 -4.74 -4.60 0.49
N LEU A 49 -4.12 -4.80 1.65
CA LEU A 49 -2.68 -4.57 1.83
C LEU A 49 -1.77 -5.75 1.45
N ALA A 50 -2.35 -6.91 1.13
CA ALA A 50 -1.59 -8.08 0.69
C ALA A 50 -1.23 -8.02 -0.80
N ARG A 51 -1.81 -7.08 -1.56
CA ARG A 51 -1.50 -6.91 -2.99
C ARG A 51 -0.40 -5.86 -3.13
N LYS A 52 0.60 -6.16 -3.96
CA LYS A 52 1.65 -5.21 -4.37
C LYS A 52 1.12 -4.24 -5.44
N THR A 53 -0.04 -3.60 -5.24
CA THR A 53 -0.50 -2.62 -6.23
C THR A 53 0.15 -1.25 -5.99
N PRO A 54 0.41 -0.46 -7.04
CA PRO A 54 0.91 0.91 -6.87
C PRO A 54 -0.02 1.77 -5.99
N PHE A 55 -1.33 1.53 -6.06
CA PHE A 55 -2.33 2.21 -5.22
C PHE A 55 -2.13 1.94 -3.72
N ASP A 56 -1.80 0.71 -3.35
CA ASP A 56 -1.51 0.35 -1.95
C ASP A 56 -0.15 0.93 -1.50
N ALA A 57 0.84 0.94 -2.39
CA ALA A 57 2.15 1.53 -2.12
C ALA A 57 2.07 3.04 -1.83
N VAL A 58 1.30 3.79 -2.63
CA VAL A 58 1.06 5.23 -2.41
C VAL A 58 0.42 5.48 -1.04
N LEU A 59 -0.57 4.68 -0.65
CA LEU A 59 -1.16 4.77 0.69
C LEU A 59 -0.10 4.59 1.77
N LEU A 60 0.72 3.54 1.68
CA LEU A 60 1.72 3.23 2.69
C LEU A 60 2.72 4.38 2.86
N VAL A 61 3.19 4.96 1.76
CA VAL A 61 4.14 6.10 1.80
C VAL A 61 3.51 7.32 2.47
N ILE A 62 2.31 7.73 2.04
CA ILE A 62 1.65 8.92 2.60
C ILE A 62 1.27 8.67 4.07
N LEU A 63 0.75 7.50 4.39
CA LEU A 63 0.36 7.13 5.76
C LEU A 63 1.57 7.11 6.68
N ALA A 64 2.68 6.51 6.27
CA ALA A 64 3.93 6.53 7.03
C ALA A 64 4.44 7.96 7.26
N ALA A 65 4.44 8.81 6.23
CA ALA A 65 4.87 10.20 6.32
C ALA A 65 3.98 11.02 7.27
N VAL A 66 2.66 10.84 7.19
CA VAL A 66 1.69 11.49 8.08
C VAL A 66 1.91 11.05 9.52
N LEU A 67 1.88 9.74 9.78
CA LEU A 67 1.95 9.19 11.14
C LEU A 67 3.31 9.40 11.81
N SER A 68 4.41 9.44 11.04
CA SER A 68 5.73 9.80 11.56
C SER A 68 5.71 11.15 12.29
N ARG A 69 4.95 12.13 11.77
CA ARG A 69 4.79 13.45 12.41
C ARG A 69 4.06 13.41 13.74
N ALA A 70 3.14 12.45 13.92
CA ALA A 70 2.49 12.24 15.21
C ALA A 70 3.48 11.68 16.25
N ILE A 71 4.34 10.75 15.84
CA ILE A 71 5.33 10.11 16.71
C ILE A 71 6.41 11.11 17.14
N ASN A 72 7.01 11.82 16.19
CA ASN A 72 8.09 12.78 16.47
C ASN A 72 7.60 14.14 16.99
N GLY A 73 6.28 14.38 16.99
CA GLY A 73 5.66 15.59 17.52
C GLY A 73 5.77 16.85 16.65
N SER A 74 6.26 16.74 15.42
CA SER A 74 6.30 17.86 14.48
C SER A 74 4.91 18.37 14.05
N ALA A 75 3.84 17.62 14.34
CA ALA A 75 2.47 18.02 14.15
C ALA A 75 1.58 17.62 15.34
N ALA A 76 0.40 18.23 15.45
CA ALA A 76 -0.57 17.92 16.48
C ALA A 76 -0.98 16.43 16.43
N PHE A 77 -0.80 15.72 17.55
CA PHE A 77 -0.95 14.26 17.62
C PHE A 77 -2.32 13.77 17.14
N PHE A 78 -3.41 14.27 17.75
CA PHE A 78 -4.77 13.82 17.43
C PHE A 78 -5.21 14.21 16.02
N ALA A 79 -4.87 15.41 15.55
CA ALA A 79 -5.18 15.84 14.19
C ALA A 79 -4.45 14.98 13.15
N THR A 80 -3.18 14.67 13.39
CA THR A 80 -2.37 13.83 12.50
C THR A 80 -2.86 12.38 12.50
N LEU A 81 -3.19 11.85 13.68
CA LEU A 81 -3.74 10.50 13.84
C LEU A 81 -5.11 10.38 13.15
N GLY A 82 -5.99 11.36 13.35
CA GLY A 82 -7.27 11.46 12.67
C GLY A 82 -7.12 11.54 11.15
N GLY A 83 -6.16 12.36 10.67
CA GLY A 83 -5.82 12.44 9.25
C GLY A 83 -5.36 11.10 8.66
N GLY A 84 -4.53 10.35 9.40
CA GLY A 84 -4.13 8.99 9.02
C GLY A 84 -5.31 8.02 8.92
N VAL A 85 -6.24 8.06 9.88
CA VAL A 85 -7.47 7.25 9.85
C VAL A 85 -8.34 7.62 8.65
N VAL A 86 -8.54 8.91 8.38
CA VAL A 86 -9.30 9.39 7.22
C VAL A 86 -8.68 8.91 5.91
N LEU A 87 -7.35 8.95 5.80
CA LEU A 87 -6.64 8.46 4.63
C LEU A 87 -6.91 6.97 4.37
N VAL A 88 -6.87 6.14 5.42
CA VAL A 88 -7.23 4.71 5.32
C VAL A 88 -8.69 4.52 4.90
N LEU A 89 -9.62 5.33 5.43
CA LEU A 89 -11.03 5.28 5.07
C LEU A 89 -11.27 5.68 3.60
N ILE A 90 -10.59 6.72 3.10
CA ILE A 90 -10.67 7.14 1.69
C ILE A 90 -10.12 6.05 0.77
N HIS A 91 -8.96 5.49 1.11
CA HIS A 91 -8.39 4.39 0.34
C HIS A 91 -9.36 3.20 0.28
N ARG A 92 -10.02 2.87 1.40
CA ARG A 92 -11.08 1.85 1.44
C ARG A 92 -12.27 2.21 0.58
N LEU A 93 -12.73 3.47 0.62
CA LEU A 93 -13.83 3.94 -0.21
C LEU A 93 -13.49 3.74 -1.70
N PHE A 94 -12.29 4.10 -2.12
CA PHE A 94 -11.84 3.88 -3.51
C PHE A 94 -11.74 2.39 -3.84
N ALA A 95 -11.23 1.56 -2.93
CA ALA A 95 -11.21 0.11 -3.15
C ALA A 95 -12.62 -0.49 -3.29
N TYR A 96 -13.60 0.04 -2.57
CA TYR A 96 -15.02 -0.32 -2.66
C TYR A 96 -15.64 0.18 -3.98
N LEU A 97 -15.40 1.42 -4.38
CA LEU A 97 -15.87 1.96 -5.67
C LEU A 97 -15.27 1.19 -6.85
N ALA A 98 -14.00 0.79 -6.75
CA ALA A 98 -13.31 -0.05 -7.74
C ALA A 98 -13.89 -1.47 -7.84
N PHE A 99 -14.62 -1.94 -6.82
CA PHE A 99 -15.33 -3.21 -6.89
C PHE A 99 -16.62 -3.10 -7.70
N TYR A 100 -17.35 -1.99 -7.57
CA TYR A 100 -18.61 -1.77 -8.31
C TYR A 100 -18.40 -1.23 -9.73
N SER A 101 -17.37 -0.40 -9.94
CA SER A 101 -17.08 0.20 -11.24
C SER A 101 -15.82 -0.40 -11.84
N HIS A 102 -16.00 -1.15 -12.93
CA HIS A 102 -14.88 -1.75 -13.67
C HIS A 102 -13.93 -0.67 -14.22
N GLY A 103 -14.47 0.43 -14.76
CA GLY A 103 -13.67 1.56 -15.25
C GLY A 103 -12.86 2.25 -14.15
N PHE A 104 -13.46 2.49 -12.98
CA PHE A 104 -12.73 3.04 -11.84
C PHE A 104 -11.69 2.06 -11.30
N GLY A 105 -11.99 0.76 -11.33
CA GLY A 105 -11.04 -0.29 -10.99
C GLY A 105 -9.82 -0.30 -11.92
N ILE A 106 -10.01 -0.13 -13.22
CA ILE A 106 -8.91 -0.01 -14.20
C ILE A 106 -8.13 1.28 -13.95
N LEU A 107 -8.80 2.40 -13.72
CA LEU A 107 -8.12 3.68 -13.48
C LEU A 107 -7.21 3.65 -12.25
N VAL A 108 -7.69 3.07 -11.14
CA VAL A 108 -6.98 3.10 -9.86
C VAL A 108 -6.00 1.93 -9.71
N LYS A 109 -6.34 0.75 -10.24
CA LYS A 109 -5.55 -0.50 -10.03
C LYS A 109 -4.94 -1.05 -11.30
N GLY A 110 -5.18 -0.44 -12.46
CA GLY A 110 -4.79 -1.00 -13.75
C GLY A 110 -5.62 -2.19 -14.21
N ARG A 111 -5.26 -2.72 -15.38
CA ARG A 111 -5.81 -3.96 -15.93
C ARG A 111 -4.67 -4.96 -16.15
N PRO A 112 -4.91 -6.26 -15.95
CA PRO A 112 -3.96 -7.26 -16.43
C PRO A 112 -4.01 -7.33 -17.95
N ASP A 113 -2.86 -7.44 -18.58
CA ASP A 113 -2.73 -7.54 -20.04
C ASP A 113 -2.02 -8.86 -20.41
N VAL A 114 -2.56 -9.59 -21.39
CA VAL A 114 -1.99 -10.85 -21.86
C VAL A 114 -0.81 -10.54 -22.79
N ILE A 115 0.37 -11.03 -22.45
CA ILE A 115 1.60 -10.82 -23.24
C ILE A 115 2.07 -12.09 -23.97
N VAL A 116 1.66 -13.28 -23.51
CA VAL A 116 1.91 -14.55 -24.20
C VAL A 116 0.63 -15.36 -24.27
N ARG A 117 0.38 -15.97 -25.43
CA ARG A 117 -0.72 -16.91 -25.63
C ARG A 117 -0.24 -18.09 -26.48
N ASP A 118 -0.36 -19.29 -25.94
CA ASP A 118 -0.02 -20.56 -26.60
C ASP A 118 1.38 -20.51 -27.24
N GLY A 119 2.39 -20.08 -26.47
CA GLY A 119 3.79 -19.95 -26.90
C GLY A 119 4.11 -18.76 -27.83
N GLN A 120 3.15 -17.87 -28.09
CA GLN A 120 3.36 -16.70 -28.94
C GLN A 120 3.30 -15.39 -28.15
N CYS A 121 4.34 -14.56 -28.28
CA CYS A 121 4.42 -13.25 -27.66
C CYS A 121 3.61 -12.20 -28.44
N ASP A 122 2.83 -11.39 -27.72
CA ASP A 122 2.23 -10.15 -28.24
C ASP A 122 3.17 -8.98 -27.96
N LEU A 123 4.09 -8.73 -28.91
CA LEU A 123 5.11 -7.68 -28.79
C LEU A 123 4.52 -6.27 -28.64
N ASP A 124 3.33 -6.03 -29.17
CA ASP A 124 2.67 -4.73 -29.03
C ASP A 124 2.14 -4.52 -27.62
N VAL A 125 1.55 -5.56 -27.00
CA VAL A 125 1.15 -5.51 -25.58
C VAL A 125 2.36 -5.40 -24.67
N MET A 126 3.42 -6.17 -24.94
CA MET A 126 4.68 -6.09 -24.19
C MET A 126 5.28 -4.68 -24.25
N ARG A 127 5.33 -4.07 -25.45
CA ARG A 127 5.82 -2.69 -25.63
C ARG A 127 4.98 -1.67 -24.86
N ARG A 128 3.64 -1.81 -24.85
CA ARG A 128 2.74 -0.93 -24.08
C ARG A 128 2.91 -1.06 -22.57
N ASN A 129 3.34 -2.23 -22.10
CA ASN A 129 3.60 -2.50 -20.69
C ASN A 129 5.08 -2.34 -20.30
N HIS A 130 5.94 -1.86 -21.21
CA HIS A 130 7.38 -1.71 -21.00
C HIS A 130 8.08 -3.01 -20.56
N VAL A 131 7.58 -4.16 -21.01
CA VAL A 131 8.19 -5.47 -20.76
C VAL A 131 9.03 -5.85 -21.98
N SER A 132 10.33 -6.07 -21.77
CA SER A 132 11.22 -6.58 -22.80
C SER A 132 11.16 -8.12 -22.86
N THR A 133 11.69 -8.70 -23.93
CA THR A 133 11.85 -10.17 -24.01
C THR A 133 12.79 -10.69 -22.92
N HIS A 134 13.80 -9.92 -22.52
CA HIS A 134 14.72 -10.30 -21.45
C HIS A 134 14.02 -10.36 -20.09
N ASP A 135 13.11 -9.42 -19.81
CA ASP A 135 12.29 -9.43 -18.59
C ASP A 135 11.36 -10.64 -18.56
N LEU A 136 10.72 -10.95 -19.71
CA LEU A 136 9.89 -12.14 -19.85
C LEU A 136 10.70 -13.43 -19.62
N ASP A 137 11.87 -13.55 -20.24
CA ASP A 137 12.74 -14.72 -20.10
C ASP A 137 13.25 -14.88 -18.65
N GLU A 138 13.56 -13.76 -17.97
CA GLU A 138 13.93 -13.75 -16.56
C GLU A 138 12.78 -14.23 -15.67
N ASP A 139 11.57 -13.69 -15.86
CA ASP A 139 10.40 -14.08 -15.08
C ASP A 139 9.98 -15.54 -15.37
N MET A 140 10.16 -16.03 -16.59
CA MET A 140 9.95 -17.44 -16.92
C MET A 140 10.90 -18.35 -16.14
N ARG A 141 12.19 -18.00 -16.05
CA ARG A 141 13.15 -18.77 -15.25
C ARG A 141 12.83 -18.74 -13.75
N LEU A 142 12.51 -17.56 -13.22
CA LEU A 142 12.30 -17.36 -11.78
C LEU A 142 10.94 -17.91 -11.29
N SER A 143 9.91 -17.83 -12.11
CA SER A 143 8.53 -18.15 -11.71
C SER A 143 7.98 -19.42 -12.36
N ALA A 144 8.19 -19.59 -13.67
CA ALA A 144 7.69 -20.75 -14.43
C ALA A 144 8.68 -21.93 -14.44
N HIS A 145 9.94 -21.70 -14.07
CA HIS A 145 11.02 -22.71 -14.05
C HIS A 145 11.25 -23.37 -15.42
N THR A 146 11.06 -22.63 -16.50
CA THR A 146 11.34 -23.07 -17.88
C THR A 146 12.03 -21.97 -18.67
N ASP A 147 12.82 -22.36 -19.65
CA ASP A 147 13.42 -21.49 -20.67
C ASP A 147 12.68 -21.61 -22.02
N ASP A 148 11.72 -22.54 -22.13
CA ASP A 148 10.97 -22.78 -23.36
C ASP A 148 9.64 -22.03 -23.34
N LEU A 149 9.50 -21.05 -24.23
CA LEU A 149 8.28 -20.27 -24.38
C LEU A 149 7.09 -21.14 -24.82
N SER A 150 7.33 -22.25 -25.53
CA SER A 150 6.28 -23.13 -26.00
C SER A 150 5.57 -23.89 -24.88
N ASP A 151 6.19 -24.00 -23.70
CA ASP A 151 5.57 -24.55 -22.49
C ASP A 151 4.56 -23.57 -21.87
N ILE A 152 4.60 -22.28 -22.24
CA ILE A 152 3.74 -21.24 -21.67
C ILE A 152 2.44 -21.13 -22.46
N ARG A 153 1.35 -21.57 -21.84
CA ARG A 153 0.01 -21.41 -22.41
C ARG A 153 -0.47 -19.97 -22.29
N LEU A 154 -0.23 -19.31 -21.17
CA LEU A 154 -0.63 -17.93 -20.97
C LEU A 154 0.32 -17.20 -20.04
N ALA A 155 0.82 -16.04 -20.47
CA ALA A 155 1.48 -15.10 -19.58
C ALA A 155 0.73 -13.76 -19.56
N ARG A 156 0.63 -13.18 -18.37
CA ARG A 156 -0.04 -11.88 -18.13
C ARG A 156 0.82 -10.98 -17.29
N VAL A 157 0.91 -9.72 -17.69
CA VAL A 157 1.35 -8.66 -16.78
C VAL A 157 0.18 -8.37 -15.85
N GLU A 158 0.36 -8.64 -14.56
CA GLU A 158 -0.65 -8.41 -13.55
C GLU A 158 -0.72 -6.94 -13.13
N ARG A 159 -1.74 -6.57 -12.36
CA ARG A 159 -1.92 -5.20 -11.85
C ARG A 159 -0.77 -4.71 -10.96
N SER A 160 0.04 -5.62 -10.43
CA SER A 160 1.25 -5.29 -9.67
C SER A 160 2.44 -4.95 -10.56
N GLY A 161 2.39 -5.30 -11.85
CA GLY A 161 3.52 -5.28 -12.78
C GLY A 161 4.26 -6.62 -12.88
N ASP A 162 4.00 -7.56 -11.96
CA ASP A 162 4.59 -8.90 -12.01
C ASP A 162 4.02 -9.70 -13.20
N ILE A 163 4.82 -10.58 -13.80
CA ILE A 163 4.33 -11.52 -14.82
C ILE A 163 3.86 -12.81 -14.14
N SER A 164 2.63 -13.20 -14.43
CA SER A 164 2.08 -14.50 -14.03
C SER A 164 2.04 -15.45 -15.23
N PHE A 165 2.31 -16.72 -14.99
CA PHE A 165 2.30 -17.79 -15.99
C PHE A 165 1.24 -18.85 -15.65
N ILE A 166 0.60 -19.41 -16.68
CA ILE A 166 -0.33 -20.55 -16.63
C ILE A 166 0.08 -21.56 -17.69
#